data_AF-A0A956JPP9-F1
#
_entry.id   AF-A0A956JPP9-F1
#
_cell.length_a   1.000
_cell.length_b   1.000
_cell.length_c   1.000
_cell.angle_alpha   90.00
_cell.angle_beta   90.00
_cell.angle_gamma   90.00
#
_symmetry.space_group_name_H-M   'P 1'
#
loop_
_entity.id
_entity.type
_entity.pdbx_description
1 polymer ?
#
loop_
_entity_poly.entity_id
_entity_poly.type
_entity_poly.pdbx_seq_one_letter_code
_entity_poly.pdbx_strand_id
1 'polypeptide(L)'
;MTRYALLTLALSSLVVVAACDSSDPGGGGDDARADVGRRDGVGQDVSIDSRQLSDATIDGLFSDLPGDAADGGVDAPADATSDAIAADGVDAVTSDASDGAVETTSADSSADTVSPDTSVDTLASDTSADFSVDITVSVAGCSDGDREGFTNAATHPNIAGCSGGWSVPGVLSVKAPACNRVAGNSSSNPTGNGCAAEDLCAVGWHICADPAEVAAKSSTGCTGSAAAGTSLFFATRQSGPANGICGAGANDIFGCGTLGIAPAASCSPLDRFSNNLCGALGAPWSCGSDGFQEANNVVKTAAAGGGVLCCR
;
A
#
# COMPACT_ATOMS: atom_id res chain seq x y z
N MET A 1 55.70 -40.50 3.73
CA MET A 1 54.64 -41.42 4.20
C MET A 1 53.97 -40.79 5.42
N THR A 2 52.93 -39.98 5.23
CA THR A 2 52.13 -39.48 6.35
C THR A 2 50.69 -39.35 5.87
N ARG A 3 49.82 -40.25 6.32
CA ARG A 3 48.39 -40.27 6.01
C ARG A 3 47.68 -39.42 7.07
N TYR A 4 46.95 -38.38 6.67
CA TYR A 4 45.96 -37.72 7.51
C TYR A 4 44.60 -38.35 7.22
N ALA A 5 44.02 -38.98 8.24
CA ALA A 5 42.66 -39.49 8.23
C ALA A 5 41.70 -38.31 8.48
N LEU A 6 40.84 -38.01 7.50
CA LEU A 6 39.69 -37.13 7.71
C LEU A 6 38.60 -37.92 8.45
N LEU A 7 38.30 -37.49 9.66
CA LEU A 7 37.19 -37.97 10.48
C LEU A 7 35.94 -37.12 10.14
N THR A 8 34.99 -37.71 9.43
CA THR A 8 33.71 -37.07 9.10
C THR A 8 32.74 -37.25 10.28
N LEU A 9 32.52 -36.19 11.05
CA LEU A 9 31.49 -36.14 12.09
C LEU A 9 30.16 -35.75 11.43
N ALA A 10 29.27 -36.73 11.25
CA ALA A 10 27.87 -36.49 10.94
C ALA A 10 27.16 -36.01 12.21
N LEU A 11 26.88 -34.71 12.29
CA LEU A 11 25.90 -34.19 13.27
C LEU A 11 24.49 -34.40 12.69
N SER A 12 23.81 -35.40 13.23
CA SER A 12 22.36 -35.57 13.07
C SER A 12 21.64 -34.49 13.87
N SER A 13 21.08 -33.49 13.19
CA SER A 13 20.18 -32.52 13.80
C SER A 13 18.86 -33.22 14.15
N LEU A 14 18.67 -33.46 15.44
CA LEU A 14 17.40 -33.88 16.03
C LEU A 14 16.44 -32.67 15.98
N VAL A 15 15.49 -32.67 15.05
CA VAL A 15 14.39 -31.70 15.03
C VAL A 15 13.40 -32.10 16.12
N VAL A 16 13.41 -31.38 17.24
CA VAL A 16 12.36 -31.47 18.25
C VAL A 16 11.17 -30.67 17.75
N VAL A 17 10.16 -31.37 17.22
CA VAL A 17 8.83 -30.79 16.97
C VAL A 17 8.16 -30.63 18.33
N ALA A 18 8.19 -29.42 18.88
CA ALA A 18 7.36 -29.06 20.02
C ALA A 18 5.93 -28.88 19.51
N ALA A 19 5.08 -29.88 19.75
CA ALA A 19 3.64 -29.72 19.64
C ALA A 19 3.16 -28.77 20.75
N CYS A 20 2.58 -27.64 20.38
CA CYS A 20 1.82 -26.81 21.32
C CYS A 20 0.50 -27.54 21.62
N ASP A 21 0.51 -28.35 22.67
CA ASP A 21 -0.67 -28.92 23.31
C ASP A 21 -1.38 -27.83 24.11
N SER A 22 -2.57 -27.43 23.66
CA SER A 22 -3.44 -26.48 24.35
C SER A 22 -4.32 -27.24 25.33
N SER A 23 -3.72 -27.61 26.47
CA SER A 23 -4.46 -28.14 27.62
C SER A 23 -5.03 -26.98 28.43
N ASP A 24 -6.32 -26.72 28.25
CA ASP A 24 -7.13 -25.81 29.07
C ASP A 24 -7.73 -26.59 30.27
N PRO A 25 -7.32 -26.34 31.53
CA PRO A 25 -7.93 -26.99 32.68
C PRO A 25 -9.18 -26.22 33.10
N GLY A 26 -10.33 -26.85 32.88
CA GLY A 26 -11.64 -26.28 33.12
C GLY A 26 -12.01 -25.97 34.58
N GLY A 27 -13.08 -25.18 34.67
CA GLY A 27 -14.04 -25.04 35.77
C GLY A 27 -15.17 -24.16 35.23
N GLY A 28 -16.43 -24.58 35.10
CA GLY A 28 -17.24 -25.42 35.98
C GLY A 28 -18.31 -24.51 36.60
N GLY A 29 -19.57 -24.61 36.16
CA GLY A 29 -20.68 -23.82 36.73
C GLY A 29 -21.95 -23.75 35.88
N ASP A 30 -22.66 -24.87 35.80
CA ASP A 30 -24.11 -25.08 35.97
C ASP A 30 -25.19 -24.20 35.27
N ASP A 31 -26.11 -24.95 34.64
CA ASP A 31 -27.58 -24.77 34.60
C ASP A 31 -28.21 -23.57 33.85
N ALA A 32 -28.65 -23.84 32.61
CA ALA A 32 -30.04 -23.61 32.23
C ALA A 32 -30.43 -24.39 30.97
N ARG A 33 -31.30 -25.39 31.15
CA ARG A 33 -32.14 -25.99 30.11
C ARG A 33 -33.08 -24.93 29.52
N ALA A 34 -33.07 -24.78 28.20
CA ALA A 34 -34.26 -24.43 27.42
C ALA A 34 -34.21 -25.17 26.08
N ASP A 35 -34.92 -26.29 26.07
CA ASP A 35 -35.45 -26.95 24.89
C ASP A 35 -36.42 -25.99 24.16
N VAL A 36 -36.31 -25.87 22.83
CA VAL A 36 -37.39 -25.71 21.84
C VAL A 36 -36.76 -25.35 20.48
N GLY A 37 -37.04 -26.17 19.46
CA GLY A 37 -37.28 -25.64 18.12
C GLY A 37 -36.32 -26.06 17.01
N ARG A 38 -36.33 -27.36 16.67
CA ARG A 38 -35.98 -27.84 15.34
C ARG A 38 -36.90 -27.16 14.30
N ARG A 39 -36.35 -26.31 13.44
CA ARG A 39 -37.00 -25.87 12.20
C ARG A 39 -36.17 -26.33 11.01
N ASP A 40 -36.67 -27.37 10.37
CA ASP A 40 -36.38 -27.65 8.97
C ASP A 40 -36.94 -26.48 8.14
N GLY A 41 -36.09 -25.87 7.31
CA GLY A 41 -36.43 -24.67 6.56
C GLY A 41 -35.56 -24.50 5.32
N VAL A 42 -35.97 -25.21 4.26
CA VAL A 42 -36.03 -24.80 2.84
C VAL A 42 -35.00 -23.75 2.40
N GLY A 43 -34.11 -24.16 1.49
CA GLY A 43 -33.32 -23.23 0.69
C GLY A 43 -34.21 -22.26 -0.08
N GLN A 44 -34.07 -20.97 0.24
CA GLN A 44 -34.52 -19.90 -0.64
C GLN A 44 -33.33 -19.50 -1.52
N ASP A 45 -33.47 -19.77 -2.81
CA ASP A 45 -32.73 -19.06 -3.85
C ASP A 45 -33.12 -17.59 -3.78
N VAL A 46 -32.19 -16.75 -3.29
CA VAL A 46 -32.31 -15.30 -3.39
C VAL A 46 -31.93 -14.92 -4.82
N SER A 47 -32.91 -14.98 -5.72
CA SER A 47 -32.84 -14.29 -7.01
C SER A 47 -33.08 -12.81 -6.73
N ILE A 48 -32.02 -12.01 -6.71
CA ILE A 48 -32.14 -10.54 -6.68
C ILE A 48 -32.59 -10.11 -8.06
N ASP A 49 -33.85 -9.70 -8.17
CA ASP A 49 -34.40 -9.06 -9.37
C ASP A 49 -33.78 -7.66 -9.51
N SER A 50 -32.94 -7.48 -10.52
CA SER A 50 -32.20 -6.25 -10.82
C SER A 50 -33.07 -5.08 -11.30
N ARG A 51 -34.40 -5.24 -11.30
CA ARG A 51 -35.37 -4.23 -11.78
C ARG A 51 -35.94 -3.31 -10.69
N GLN A 52 -35.46 -3.36 -9.45
CA GLN A 52 -35.96 -2.51 -8.35
C GLN A 52 -35.01 -1.39 -7.88
N LEU A 53 -33.89 -1.12 -8.57
CA LEU A 53 -32.93 -0.08 -8.16
C LEU A 53 -33.02 1.24 -8.92
N SER A 54 -34.12 1.55 -9.61
CA SER A 54 -34.23 2.78 -10.42
C SER A 54 -34.99 3.95 -9.76
N ASP A 55 -35.28 3.93 -8.46
CA ASP A 55 -36.05 5.03 -7.86
C ASP A 55 -35.85 5.25 -6.35
N ALA A 56 -34.59 5.19 -5.89
CA ALA A 56 -34.25 5.71 -4.56
C ALA A 56 -33.52 7.05 -4.72
N THR A 57 -34.30 8.12 -4.77
CA THR A 57 -33.82 9.49 -4.58
C THR A 57 -33.09 9.56 -3.23
N ILE A 58 -31.76 9.68 -3.26
CA ILE A 58 -30.97 10.04 -2.07
C ILE A 58 -31.16 11.55 -1.88
N ASP A 59 -32.23 11.90 -1.19
CA ASP A 59 -32.47 13.26 -0.71
C ASP A 59 -32.87 13.16 0.77
N GLY A 60 -32.06 13.73 1.66
CA GLY A 60 -32.43 13.93 3.06
C GLY A 60 -31.69 13.09 4.10
N LEU A 61 -30.36 13.19 4.20
CA LEU A 61 -29.61 12.84 5.41
C LEU A 61 -28.42 13.79 5.64
N PHE A 62 -28.66 15.11 5.56
CA PHE A 62 -27.76 16.15 6.09
C PHE A 62 -28.57 17.34 6.58
N SER A 63 -29.08 17.23 7.80
CA SER A 63 -29.55 18.38 8.60
C SER A 63 -29.65 17.88 10.04
N ASP A 64 -28.57 18.12 10.80
CA ASP A 64 -28.61 18.40 12.24
C ASP A 64 -27.18 18.28 12.80
N LEU A 65 -26.36 19.30 12.56
CA LEU A 65 -25.23 19.60 13.44
C LEU A 65 -25.40 21.06 13.93
N PRO A 66 -25.63 21.29 15.23
CA PRO A 66 -25.73 22.63 15.78
C PRO A 66 -24.36 23.31 15.77
N GLY A 67 -24.37 24.57 15.31
CA GLY A 67 -23.22 25.45 15.26
C GLY A 67 -22.84 26.08 16.60
N ASP A 68 -21.64 26.65 16.54
CA ASP A 68 -21.10 27.81 17.25
C ASP A 68 -20.93 27.77 18.78
N ALA A 69 -19.67 27.78 19.21
CA ALA A 69 -19.07 28.93 19.92
C ALA A 69 -17.64 28.62 20.39
N ALA A 70 -16.66 29.43 19.96
CA ALA A 70 -15.82 30.26 20.84
C ALA A 70 -14.50 30.66 20.14
N ASP A 71 -14.46 31.94 19.77
CA ASP A 71 -13.25 32.74 19.64
C ASP A 71 -12.41 32.72 20.93
N GLY A 72 -11.08 32.78 20.80
CA GLY A 72 -10.23 33.24 21.88
C GLY A 72 -8.74 32.93 21.73
N GLY A 73 -7.94 33.99 21.54
CA GLY A 73 -6.59 34.04 22.10
C GLY A 73 -5.44 34.12 21.11
N VAL A 74 -5.20 35.33 20.61
CA VAL A 74 -3.88 35.79 20.15
C VAL A 74 -2.94 35.90 21.35
N ASP A 75 -1.75 35.28 21.29
CA ASP A 75 -0.61 35.67 22.12
C ASP A 75 0.69 35.42 21.33
N ALA A 76 1.16 36.49 20.69
CA ALA A 76 2.53 36.63 20.22
C ALA A 76 3.32 37.41 21.29
N PRO A 77 4.57 37.02 21.59
CA PRO A 77 5.53 37.96 22.12
C PRO A 77 6.45 38.51 21.02
N ALA A 78 6.36 39.84 20.88
CA ALA A 78 7.40 40.76 20.43
C ALA A 78 8.70 40.52 21.23
N ASP A 79 9.88 40.46 20.61
CA ASP A 79 10.75 41.59 20.18
C ASP A 79 11.92 41.85 21.16
N ALA A 80 13.13 41.82 20.59
CA ALA A 80 14.34 42.59 20.92
C ALA A 80 15.47 42.03 20.01
N THR A 81 15.84 42.65 18.88
CA THR A 81 16.81 43.78 18.72
C THR A 81 18.11 43.53 19.50
N SER A 82 19.36 43.67 19.01
CA SER A 82 19.97 44.52 17.97
C SER A 82 21.44 44.03 17.85
N ASP A 83 22.09 43.96 16.68
CA ASP A 83 23.14 44.88 16.18
C ASP A 83 24.23 43.99 15.50
N ALA A 84 25.06 44.38 14.54
CA ALA A 84 25.13 45.44 13.55
C ALA A 84 26.43 45.18 12.73
N ILE A 85 26.35 45.32 11.41
CA ILE A 85 27.37 45.88 10.48
C ILE A 85 28.72 45.15 10.29
N ALA A 86 28.96 44.68 9.06
CA ALA A 86 30.05 45.18 8.21
C ALA A 86 29.83 44.79 6.73
N ALA A 87 30.01 45.79 5.86
CA ALA A 87 29.84 45.77 4.42
C ALA A 87 31.10 45.27 3.69
N ASP A 88 30.89 44.67 2.51
CA ASP A 88 31.63 44.89 1.25
C ASP A 88 30.83 44.13 0.18
N GLY A 89 30.24 44.71 -0.87
CA GLY A 89 30.87 45.63 -1.81
C GLY A 89 31.56 44.82 -2.90
N VAL A 90 30.88 44.47 -4.00
CA VAL A 90 31.29 44.79 -5.39
C VAL A 90 30.33 44.23 -6.46
N ASP A 91 30.09 45.13 -7.41
CA ASP A 91 29.93 45.00 -8.86
C ASP A 91 28.66 44.44 -9.52
N ALA A 92 27.99 45.44 -10.12
CA ALA A 92 27.04 45.40 -11.20
C ALA A 92 27.58 44.71 -12.45
N VAL A 93 26.72 43.94 -13.12
CA VAL A 93 26.70 43.83 -14.57
C VAL A 93 25.28 44.06 -15.06
N THR A 94 25.10 45.24 -15.66
CA THR A 94 23.97 45.61 -16.52
C THR A 94 24.24 45.17 -17.95
N SER A 95 23.27 44.55 -18.62
CA SER A 95 22.88 44.76 -20.03
C SER A 95 21.76 43.74 -20.34
N ASP A 96 20.49 44.13 -20.46
CA ASP A 96 19.85 44.96 -21.50
C ASP A 96 19.46 44.17 -22.77
N ALA A 97 18.20 44.40 -23.14
CA ALA A 97 17.51 44.19 -24.41
C ALA A 97 17.52 42.81 -25.08
N SER A 98 16.32 42.25 -25.28
CA SER A 98 15.73 42.14 -26.63
C SER A 98 14.25 41.77 -26.55
N ASP A 99 13.43 42.71 -26.98
CA ASP A 99 12.03 42.56 -27.34
C ASP A 99 11.83 41.48 -28.43
N GLY A 100 10.72 40.75 -28.34
CA GLY A 100 10.29 39.76 -29.33
C GLY A 100 8.77 39.67 -29.38
N ALA A 101 8.19 40.52 -30.22
CA ALA A 101 6.78 40.74 -30.48
C ALA A 101 6.00 39.49 -30.96
N VAL A 102 4.75 39.40 -30.48
CA VAL A 102 3.52 39.34 -31.29
C VAL A 102 3.43 38.28 -32.39
N GLU A 103 2.55 37.29 -32.19
CA GLU A 103 1.59 36.90 -33.23
C GLU A 103 0.24 36.48 -32.62
N THR A 104 -0.74 37.35 -32.82
CA THR A 104 -2.17 37.05 -32.81
C THR A 104 -2.56 36.51 -34.19
N THR A 105 -3.04 35.28 -34.28
CA THR A 105 -3.82 34.78 -35.43
C THR A 105 -4.97 33.93 -34.86
N SER A 106 -6.20 34.44 -34.88
CA SER A 106 -7.18 34.44 -35.99
C SER A 106 -8.25 33.40 -35.69
N ALA A 107 -9.47 33.91 -35.48
CA ALA A 107 -10.70 33.15 -35.36
C ALA A 107 -10.94 32.26 -36.59
N ASP A 108 -11.42 31.05 -36.38
CA ASP A 108 -12.28 30.37 -37.35
C ASP A 108 -13.55 29.92 -36.64
N SER A 109 -14.59 30.72 -36.86
CA SER A 109 -15.98 30.44 -36.55
C SER A 109 -16.60 29.81 -37.80
N SER A 110 -16.54 28.49 -37.92
CA SER A 110 -17.43 27.75 -38.81
C SER A 110 -18.65 27.29 -38.01
N ALA A 111 -19.72 28.06 -38.16
CA ALA A 111 -21.06 27.68 -37.76
C ALA A 111 -21.50 26.48 -38.62
N ASP A 112 -21.47 25.28 -38.04
CA ASP A 112 -22.09 24.13 -38.66
C ASP A 112 -23.60 24.15 -38.37
N THR A 113 -24.35 24.16 -39.47
CA THR A 113 -25.78 24.40 -39.50
C THR A 113 -26.45 23.04 -39.38
N VAL A 114 -26.71 22.58 -38.16
CA VAL A 114 -27.41 21.30 -37.95
C VAL A 114 -28.87 21.46 -38.34
N SER A 115 -29.18 20.87 -39.48
CA SER A 115 -30.52 20.70 -40.04
C SER A 115 -31.41 19.89 -39.08
N PRO A 116 -32.66 20.31 -38.80
CA PRO A 116 -33.61 19.51 -38.03
C PRO A 116 -34.17 18.41 -38.92
N ASP A 117 -33.48 17.27 -39.01
CA ASP A 117 -34.07 16.07 -39.60
C ASP A 117 -35.01 15.42 -38.58
N THR A 118 -36.28 15.77 -38.72
CA THR A 118 -37.41 15.06 -38.14
C THR A 118 -37.66 13.79 -38.93
N SER A 119 -36.82 12.78 -38.75
CA SER A 119 -37.16 11.40 -39.12
C SER A 119 -37.44 10.61 -37.86
N VAL A 120 -38.72 10.36 -37.67
CA VAL A 120 -39.31 9.50 -36.65
C VAL A 120 -38.91 8.08 -37.00
N ASP A 121 -37.68 7.68 -36.63
CA ASP A 121 -37.23 6.31 -36.85
C ASP A 121 -37.44 5.50 -35.57
N THR A 122 -38.53 4.75 -35.65
CA THR A 122 -38.71 3.41 -35.09
C THR A 122 -37.89 3.08 -33.84
N LEU A 123 -38.58 3.10 -32.69
CA LEU A 123 -38.14 2.59 -31.39
C LEU A 123 -37.76 1.10 -31.47
N ALA A 124 -36.62 0.79 -32.07
CA ALA A 124 -35.95 -0.47 -31.91
C ALA A 124 -35.39 -0.47 -30.49
N SER A 125 -36.05 -1.25 -29.63
CA SER A 125 -35.57 -1.76 -28.36
C SER A 125 -34.06 -1.55 -28.20
N ASP A 126 -33.72 -0.46 -27.53
CA ASP A 126 -32.37 -0.12 -27.09
C ASP A 126 -32.00 -1.19 -26.05
N THR A 127 -31.61 -2.36 -26.57
CA THR A 127 -30.87 -3.37 -25.83
C THR A 127 -29.62 -2.65 -25.42
N SER A 128 -29.69 -2.07 -24.22
CA SER A 128 -28.59 -1.51 -23.45
C SER A 128 -27.50 -2.55 -23.57
N ALA A 129 -26.56 -2.30 -24.48
CA ALA A 129 -25.41 -3.15 -24.66
C ALA A 129 -24.72 -3.09 -23.30
N ASP A 130 -24.94 -4.14 -22.53
CA ASP A 130 -24.43 -4.36 -21.20
C ASP A 130 -22.94 -4.08 -21.27
N PHE A 131 -22.56 -2.88 -20.85
CA PHE A 131 -21.18 -2.45 -20.81
C PHE A 131 -20.59 -3.13 -19.60
N SER A 132 -20.38 -4.45 -19.73
CA SER A 132 -19.54 -5.20 -18.84
C SER A 132 -18.14 -4.65 -19.07
N VAL A 133 -17.78 -3.62 -18.31
CA VAL A 133 -16.38 -3.26 -18.12
C VAL A 133 -15.73 -4.53 -17.60
N ASP A 134 -14.98 -5.18 -18.48
CA ASP A 134 -14.14 -6.30 -18.11
C ASP A 134 -13.03 -5.73 -17.25
N ILE A 135 -13.31 -5.60 -15.95
CA ILE A 135 -12.30 -5.30 -14.94
C ILE A 135 -11.50 -6.59 -14.80
N THR A 136 -10.57 -6.79 -15.74
CA THR A 136 -9.64 -7.90 -15.69
C THR A 136 -8.75 -7.66 -14.47
N VAL A 137 -9.00 -8.41 -13.39
CA VAL A 137 -8.13 -8.40 -12.22
C VAL A 137 -6.73 -8.81 -12.68
N SER A 138 -5.77 -7.90 -12.53
CA SER A 138 -4.39 -8.17 -12.93
C SER A 138 -3.89 -9.44 -12.24
N VAL A 139 -3.39 -10.39 -13.01
CA VAL A 139 -2.73 -11.59 -12.46
C VAL A 139 -1.33 -11.27 -11.94
N ALA A 140 -0.72 -10.17 -12.40
CA ALA A 140 0.62 -9.75 -12.01
C ALA A 140 0.67 -9.26 -10.56
N GLY A 141 -0.38 -8.62 -10.06
CA GLY A 141 -0.45 -8.09 -8.70
C GLY A 141 0.28 -6.78 -8.47
N CYS A 142 1.30 -6.48 -9.27
CA CYS A 142 1.93 -5.17 -9.32
C CYS A 142 1.27 -4.28 -10.36
N SER A 143 1.17 -2.99 -10.04
CA SER A 143 0.50 -1.97 -10.83
C SER A 143 1.10 -1.77 -12.22
N ASP A 144 2.42 -1.91 -12.35
CA ASP A 144 3.14 -1.81 -13.62
C ASP A 144 3.23 -3.14 -14.38
N GLY A 145 2.64 -4.21 -13.83
CA GLY A 145 2.57 -5.53 -14.46
C GLY A 145 3.78 -6.42 -14.22
N ASP A 146 4.85 -5.92 -13.59
CA ASP A 146 6.09 -6.66 -13.35
C ASP A 146 6.19 -7.11 -11.89
N ARG A 147 6.59 -8.37 -11.66
CA ARG A 147 6.85 -8.90 -10.31
C ARG A 147 8.35 -8.96 -10.09
N GLU A 148 8.88 -8.26 -9.08
CA GLU A 148 10.29 -8.38 -8.69
C GLU A 148 10.49 -9.40 -7.57
N GLY A 149 9.48 -9.55 -6.71
CA GLY A 149 9.37 -10.61 -5.72
C GLY A 149 8.22 -11.55 -6.06
N PHE A 150 8.33 -12.81 -5.68
CA PHE A 150 7.35 -13.85 -5.99
C PHE A 150 7.04 -13.93 -7.48
N THR A 151 8.11 -13.93 -8.29
CA THR A 151 8.11 -13.77 -9.75
C THR A 151 7.31 -14.84 -10.49
N ASN A 152 7.26 -16.06 -9.95
CA ASN A 152 6.48 -17.15 -10.55
C ASN A 152 5.02 -17.08 -10.11
N ALA A 153 4.17 -16.47 -10.93
CA ALA A 153 2.73 -16.31 -10.67
C ALA A 153 1.97 -17.64 -10.57
N ALA A 154 2.46 -18.74 -11.15
CA ALA A 154 1.85 -20.06 -11.01
C ALA A 154 2.07 -20.63 -9.60
N THR A 155 3.24 -20.38 -9.01
CA THR A 155 3.56 -20.77 -7.62
C THR A 155 3.00 -19.79 -6.59
N HIS A 156 2.93 -18.50 -6.95
CA HIS A 156 2.53 -17.41 -6.06
C HIS A 156 1.35 -16.60 -6.63
N PRO A 157 0.18 -17.22 -6.82
CA PRO A 157 -0.95 -16.57 -7.50
C PRO A 157 -1.58 -15.42 -6.71
N ASN A 158 -1.35 -15.35 -5.39
CA ASN A 158 -2.05 -14.42 -4.48
C ASN A 158 -1.09 -13.53 -3.67
N ILE A 159 0.20 -13.53 -4.02
CA ILE A 159 1.20 -12.64 -3.43
C ILE A 159 2.18 -12.20 -4.50
N ALA A 160 2.58 -10.93 -4.50
CA ALA A 160 3.58 -10.36 -5.38
C ALA A 160 4.49 -9.40 -4.60
N GLY A 161 5.78 -9.36 -4.90
CA GLY A 161 6.67 -8.29 -4.46
C GLY A 161 6.79 -7.25 -5.56
N CYS A 162 6.31 -6.04 -5.29
CA CYS A 162 6.20 -4.96 -6.27
C CYS A 162 7.15 -3.84 -5.90
N SER A 163 8.15 -3.60 -6.75
CA SER A 163 9.17 -2.58 -6.53
C SER A 163 8.72 -1.23 -7.08
N GLY A 164 9.26 -0.16 -6.51
CA GLY A 164 8.89 1.20 -6.90
C GLY A 164 8.97 2.16 -5.73
N GLY A 165 8.72 3.44 -6.00
CA GLY A 165 8.68 4.48 -4.99
C GLY A 165 7.27 4.92 -4.61
N TRP A 166 7.19 5.71 -3.55
CA TRP A 166 6.03 6.49 -3.13
C TRP A 166 6.50 7.68 -2.28
N SER A 167 5.79 8.80 -2.40
CA SER A 167 6.09 10.02 -1.64
C SER A 167 5.00 10.39 -0.63
N VAL A 168 3.81 9.77 -0.70
CA VAL A 168 2.77 9.94 0.33
C VAL A 168 3.14 9.04 1.52
N PRO A 169 3.43 9.61 2.71
CA PRO A 169 3.99 8.84 3.81
C PRO A 169 3.08 7.73 4.34
N GLY A 170 3.72 6.64 4.75
CA GLY A 170 3.16 5.57 5.56
C GLY A 170 2.71 4.33 4.79
N VAL A 171 2.77 3.19 5.46
CA VAL A 171 2.28 1.88 5.01
C VAL A 171 1.25 1.26 5.95
N LEU A 172 1.15 1.74 7.20
CA LEU A 172 0.30 1.13 8.24
C LEU A 172 -1.20 1.30 7.97
N SER A 173 -1.61 2.49 7.54
CA SER A 173 -3.02 2.78 7.26
C SER A 173 -3.40 2.34 5.85
N VAL A 174 -4.61 1.78 5.71
CA VAL A 174 -5.20 1.57 4.38
C VAL A 174 -5.46 2.95 3.77
N LYS A 175 -4.68 3.30 2.76
CA LYS A 175 -4.88 4.51 1.97
C LYS A 175 -5.39 4.11 0.60
N ALA A 176 -6.35 4.89 0.08
CA ALA A 176 -6.72 4.78 -1.32
C ALA A 176 -5.49 5.08 -2.19
N PRO A 177 -5.35 4.46 -3.37
CA PRO A 177 -4.36 4.86 -4.37
C PRO A 177 -4.44 6.37 -4.63
N ALA A 178 -3.31 7.05 -4.60
CA ALA A 178 -3.21 8.51 -4.69
C ALA A 178 -2.83 9.01 -6.09
N CYS A 179 -2.25 8.14 -6.92
CA CYS A 179 -1.72 8.52 -8.23
C CYS A 179 -2.23 7.61 -9.36
N ASN A 180 -3.42 7.03 -9.22
CA ASN A 180 -4.01 6.12 -10.20
C ASN A 180 -3.15 4.87 -10.48
N ARG A 181 -2.43 4.35 -9.46
CA ARG A 181 -1.62 3.14 -9.57
C ARG A 181 -0.59 3.21 -10.71
N VAL A 182 0.03 4.37 -10.90
CA VAL A 182 1.13 4.54 -11.87
C VAL A 182 2.51 4.45 -11.21
N ALA A 183 2.58 4.00 -9.95
CA ALA A 183 3.83 3.63 -9.32
C ALA A 183 4.32 2.27 -9.86
N GLY A 184 5.60 1.96 -9.67
CA GLY A 184 6.23 0.72 -10.14
C GLY A 184 7.57 0.99 -10.80
N ASN A 185 8.56 0.10 -10.67
CA ASN A 185 9.89 0.31 -11.25
C ASN A 185 9.91 0.36 -12.78
N SER A 186 8.95 -0.30 -13.44
CA SER A 186 8.79 -0.28 -14.90
C SER A 186 7.75 0.73 -15.38
N SER A 187 7.14 1.49 -14.46
CA SER A 187 6.11 2.48 -14.75
C SER A 187 6.67 3.81 -15.28
N SER A 188 5.78 4.75 -15.60
CA SER A 188 6.12 6.14 -15.89
C SER A 188 6.43 6.99 -14.64
N ASN A 189 6.13 6.50 -13.43
CA ASN A 189 6.42 7.17 -12.16
C ASN A 189 7.17 6.25 -11.17
N PRO A 190 8.38 5.79 -11.51
CA PRO A 190 9.13 4.83 -10.70
C PRO A 190 9.64 5.41 -9.37
N THR A 191 9.68 6.73 -9.23
CA THR A 191 9.99 7.42 -7.97
C THR A 191 8.75 7.60 -7.08
N GLY A 192 7.54 7.39 -7.62
CA GLY A 192 6.27 7.46 -6.90
C GLY A 192 5.91 8.86 -6.41
N ASN A 193 6.27 9.91 -7.15
CA ASN A 193 5.90 11.27 -6.77
C ASN A 193 4.38 11.42 -6.78
N GLY A 194 3.79 11.83 -5.65
CA GLY A 194 2.36 11.92 -5.42
C GLY A 194 1.64 10.58 -5.21
N CYS A 195 2.37 9.46 -5.23
CA CYS A 195 1.82 8.12 -5.02
C CYS A 195 1.85 7.73 -3.54
N ALA A 196 0.86 6.96 -3.11
CA ALA A 196 0.90 6.17 -1.89
C ALA A 196 1.54 4.81 -2.17
N ALA A 197 1.98 4.12 -1.12
CA ALA A 197 2.51 2.76 -1.26
C ALA A 197 1.47 1.80 -1.89
N GLU A 198 0.18 2.05 -1.68
CA GLU A 198 -0.92 1.26 -2.26
C GLU A 198 -0.94 1.33 -3.81
N ASP A 199 -0.40 2.40 -4.39
CA ASP A 199 -0.33 2.57 -5.84
C ASP A 199 0.63 1.59 -6.52
N LEU A 200 1.49 0.88 -5.76
CA LEU A 200 2.35 -0.19 -6.28
C LEU A 200 1.58 -1.50 -6.53
N CYS A 201 0.41 -1.65 -5.90
CA CYS A 201 -0.44 -2.82 -6.09
C CYS A 201 -1.40 -2.59 -7.26
N ALA A 202 -1.70 -3.65 -8.01
CA ALA A 202 -2.69 -3.60 -9.08
C ALA A 202 -4.12 -3.49 -8.54
N VAL A 203 -5.09 -3.19 -9.41
CA VAL A 203 -6.52 -3.26 -9.04
C VAL A 203 -6.89 -4.67 -8.57
N GLY A 204 -7.61 -4.76 -7.46
CA GLY A 204 -7.95 -6.03 -6.80
C GLY A 204 -6.84 -6.59 -5.89
N TRP A 205 -5.75 -5.85 -5.70
CA TRP A 205 -4.66 -6.17 -4.79
C TRP A 205 -4.47 -5.04 -3.78
N HIS A 206 -3.94 -5.40 -2.61
CA HIS A 206 -3.64 -4.47 -1.51
C HIS A 206 -2.30 -4.81 -0.86
N ILE A 207 -1.70 -3.87 -0.12
CA ILE A 207 -0.51 -4.20 0.68
C ILE A 207 -0.90 -5.22 1.76
N CYS A 208 -0.22 -6.37 1.80
CA CYS A 208 -0.47 -7.43 2.78
C CYS A 208 -0.51 -6.84 4.20
N ALA A 209 -1.55 -7.13 4.96
CA ALA A 209 -1.86 -6.49 6.23
C ALA A 209 -0.90 -6.92 7.35
N ASP A 210 -0.67 -8.23 7.46
CA ASP A 210 0.01 -8.83 8.61
C ASP A 210 0.71 -10.16 8.25
N PRO A 211 1.50 -10.75 9.18
CA PRO A 211 2.14 -12.05 8.95
C PRO A 211 1.16 -13.19 8.65
N ALA A 212 -0.03 -13.18 9.24
CA ALA A 212 -1.02 -14.24 9.03
C ALA A 212 -1.56 -14.21 7.59
N GLU A 213 -1.78 -13.02 7.03
CA GLU A 213 -2.12 -12.87 5.62
C GLU A 213 -0.99 -13.38 4.72
N VAL A 214 0.27 -12.98 4.96
CA VAL A 214 1.40 -13.47 4.15
C VAL A 214 1.49 -15.00 4.19
N ALA A 215 1.27 -15.61 5.35
CA ALA A 215 1.24 -17.07 5.48
C ALA A 215 0.08 -17.71 4.70
N ALA A 216 -1.08 -17.07 4.67
CA ALA A 216 -2.25 -17.54 3.92
C ALA A 216 -2.08 -17.40 2.40
N LYS A 217 -1.41 -16.34 1.95
CA LYS A 217 -1.21 -16.04 0.51
C LYS A 217 0.05 -16.68 -0.07
N SER A 218 1.00 -17.08 0.78
CA SER A 218 2.25 -17.75 0.40
C SER A 218 2.48 -19.01 1.23
N SER A 219 2.27 -20.18 0.62
CA SER A 219 2.58 -21.48 1.26
C SER A 219 4.07 -21.66 1.57
N THR A 220 4.94 -20.81 1.02
CA THR A 220 6.39 -20.83 1.22
C THR A 220 6.89 -19.67 2.08
N GLY A 221 5.97 -18.91 2.70
CA GLY A 221 6.29 -17.71 3.48
C GLY A 221 7.04 -16.68 2.64
N CYS A 222 8.17 -16.18 3.14
CA CYS A 222 9.02 -15.23 2.41
C CYS A 222 9.93 -15.88 1.34
N THR A 223 9.92 -17.21 1.18
CA THR A 223 10.67 -17.86 0.11
C THR A 223 10.08 -17.46 -1.25
N GLY A 224 10.92 -16.92 -2.12
CA GLY A 224 10.50 -16.38 -3.42
C GLY A 224 10.42 -14.85 -3.46
N SER A 225 10.50 -14.18 -2.31
CA SER A 225 10.42 -12.72 -2.22
C SER A 225 11.56 -11.99 -2.93
N ALA A 226 12.75 -12.61 -3.08
CA ALA A 226 13.87 -12.01 -3.80
C ALA A 226 14.72 -13.08 -4.48
N ALA A 227 15.23 -12.78 -5.68
CA ALA A 227 16.21 -13.65 -6.34
C ALA A 227 17.56 -13.62 -5.59
N ALA A 228 18.28 -14.74 -5.60
CA ALA A 228 19.60 -14.82 -4.98
C ALA A 228 20.54 -13.75 -5.54
N GLY A 229 21.24 -13.04 -4.65
CA GLY A 229 22.17 -11.96 -5.03
C GLY A 229 21.53 -10.58 -5.25
N THR A 230 20.21 -10.46 -5.13
CA THR A 230 19.54 -9.16 -5.09
C THR A 230 19.47 -8.63 -3.66
N SER A 231 19.32 -7.31 -3.50
CA SER A 231 19.11 -6.63 -2.21
C SER A 231 17.76 -5.93 -2.26
N LEU A 232 16.70 -6.65 -1.88
CA LEU A 232 15.32 -6.20 -1.96
C LEU A 232 14.63 -6.36 -0.61
N PHE A 233 13.80 -5.40 -0.23
CA PHE A 233 12.89 -5.47 0.89
C PHE A 233 11.47 -5.15 0.41
N PHE A 234 10.51 -6.00 0.74
CA PHE A 234 9.10 -5.79 0.41
C PHE A 234 8.30 -5.64 1.69
N ALA A 235 7.86 -4.41 1.97
CA ALA A 235 7.13 -4.05 3.17
C ALA A 235 5.69 -4.60 3.17
N THR A 236 5.22 -4.98 4.35
CA THR A 236 3.79 -5.19 4.65
C THR A 236 3.25 -4.00 5.43
N ARG A 237 1.98 -4.05 5.84
CA ARG A 237 1.44 -3.11 6.84
C ARG A 237 1.82 -3.48 8.27
N GLN A 238 2.48 -4.62 8.50
CA GLN A 238 2.92 -5.02 9.82
C GLN A 238 4.00 -4.07 10.37
N SER A 239 3.79 -3.63 11.60
CA SER A 239 4.72 -2.83 12.39
C SER A 239 4.90 -3.44 13.79
N GLY A 240 5.41 -2.68 14.75
CA GLY A 240 5.70 -3.19 16.08
C GLY A 240 5.80 -2.13 17.16
N PRO A 241 5.93 -2.55 18.42
CA PRO A 241 6.15 -1.67 19.57
C PRO A 241 7.61 -1.27 19.76
N ALA A 242 8.52 -1.61 18.83
CA ALA A 242 9.99 -1.49 18.83
C ALA A 242 10.74 -2.83 18.96
N ASN A 243 12.08 -2.75 18.93
CA ASN A 243 13.04 -3.84 19.15
C ASN A 243 12.93 -4.98 18.13
N GLY A 244 12.43 -4.70 16.92
CA GLY A 244 12.28 -5.73 15.88
C GLY A 244 11.27 -6.82 16.25
N ILE A 245 10.26 -6.50 17.07
CA ILE A 245 9.16 -7.39 17.43
C ILE A 245 7.92 -6.97 16.64
N CYS A 246 7.25 -7.91 15.97
CA CYS A 246 5.95 -7.65 15.35
C CYS A 246 4.85 -7.54 16.39
N GLY A 247 3.92 -6.60 16.20
CA GLY A 247 2.75 -6.46 17.04
C GLY A 247 2.01 -5.14 16.79
N ALA A 248 1.23 -4.71 17.77
CA ALA A 248 0.60 -3.40 17.73
C ALA A 248 1.64 -2.30 17.95
N GLY A 249 1.59 -1.26 17.11
CA GLY A 249 2.50 -0.13 17.15
C GLY A 249 2.74 0.42 15.74
N ALA A 250 3.59 1.42 15.66
CA ALA A 250 4.01 2.05 14.40
C ALA A 250 5.53 2.13 14.27
N ASN A 251 6.26 1.44 15.17
CA ASN A 251 7.70 1.40 15.14
C ASN A 251 8.21 0.20 14.33
N ASP A 252 9.28 0.43 13.56
CA ASP A 252 9.78 -0.49 12.55
C ASP A 252 8.74 -0.88 11.47
N ILE A 253 9.23 -1.39 10.34
CA ILE A 253 8.41 -1.96 9.26
C ILE A 253 8.92 -3.37 8.97
N PHE A 254 7.99 -4.31 8.82
CA PHE A 254 8.30 -5.72 8.62
C PHE A 254 7.90 -6.19 7.24
N GLY A 255 8.64 -7.15 6.71
CA GLY A 255 8.48 -7.59 5.34
C GLY A 255 9.24 -8.86 5.01
N CYS A 256 9.32 -9.13 3.72
CA CYS A 256 10.12 -10.21 3.16
C CYS A 256 11.29 -9.66 2.35
N GLY A 257 12.39 -10.41 2.27
CA GLY A 257 13.42 -10.16 1.27
C GLY A 257 14.85 -10.48 1.72
N THR A 258 15.80 -9.84 1.06
CA THR A 258 17.24 -9.98 1.33
C THR A 258 17.86 -8.73 1.95
N LEU A 259 17.15 -7.60 1.93
CA LEU A 259 17.54 -6.34 2.57
C LEU A 259 16.83 -6.19 3.92
N GLY A 260 17.51 -5.61 4.92
CA GLY A 260 17.04 -5.47 6.29
C GLY A 260 17.73 -6.43 7.26
N ILE A 261 17.28 -6.46 8.52
CA ILE A 261 17.78 -7.36 9.57
C ILE A 261 16.70 -8.39 9.92
N ALA A 262 17.07 -9.55 10.47
CA ALA A 262 16.13 -10.54 10.95
C ALA A 262 15.40 -10.06 12.22
N PRO A 263 14.05 -10.19 12.32
CA PRO A 263 13.29 -9.83 13.52
C PRO A 263 13.74 -10.59 14.78
N ALA A 264 13.58 -9.97 15.95
CA ALA A 264 14.02 -10.53 17.23
C ALA A 264 13.05 -11.60 17.80
N ALA A 265 11.78 -11.56 17.39
CA ALA A 265 10.73 -12.50 17.80
C ALA A 265 10.08 -13.17 16.57
N SER A 266 9.12 -14.07 16.79
CA SER A 266 8.43 -14.77 15.71
C SER A 266 7.46 -13.85 14.95
N CYS A 267 8.01 -13.04 14.06
CA CYS A 267 7.30 -12.33 13.00
C CYS A 267 6.90 -13.24 11.83
N SER A 268 7.05 -14.56 11.99
CA SER A 268 6.89 -15.54 10.93
C SER A 268 5.54 -15.36 10.21
N PRO A 269 5.52 -15.32 8.87
CA PRO A 269 6.63 -15.68 7.99
C PRO A 269 7.60 -14.53 7.66
N LEU A 270 7.34 -13.31 8.13
CA LEU A 270 8.18 -12.14 7.84
C LEU A 270 9.58 -12.33 8.41
N ASP A 271 10.58 -12.14 7.56
CA ASP A 271 11.98 -12.46 7.87
C ASP A 271 12.92 -11.26 7.81
N ARG A 272 12.38 -10.07 7.50
CA ARG A 272 13.12 -8.80 7.48
C ARG A 272 12.35 -7.69 8.20
N PHE A 273 13.10 -6.77 8.79
CA PHE A 273 12.57 -5.50 9.27
C PHE A 273 13.55 -4.34 9.04
N SER A 274 13.02 -3.12 9.15
CA SER A 274 13.69 -1.88 8.78
C SER A 274 14.78 -1.41 9.74
N ASN A 275 14.71 -1.81 11.02
CA ASN A 275 15.42 -1.21 12.14
C ASN A 275 15.10 0.28 12.33
N ASN A 276 15.49 0.84 13.47
CA ASN A 276 15.18 2.22 13.84
C ASN A 276 15.62 3.22 12.76
N LEU A 277 14.67 4.07 12.37
CA LEU A 277 14.77 5.06 11.30
C LEU A 277 15.22 4.47 9.95
N CYS A 278 14.67 3.32 9.57
CA CYS A 278 15.03 2.59 8.35
C CYS A 278 16.54 2.23 8.26
N GLY A 279 17.25 2.18 9.40
CA GLY A 279 18.72 2.07 9.41
C GLY A 279 19.28 0.80 8.75
N ALA A 280 18.50 -0.28 8.71
CA ALA A 280 18.90 -1.52 8.04
C ALA A 280 18.60 -1.54 6.53
N LEU A 281 17.71 -0.66 6.06
CA LEU A 281 17.34 -0.57 4.64
C LEU A 281 18.22 0.44 3.90
N GLY A 282 18.52 1.57 4.54
CA GLY A 282 19.25 2.68 3.92
C GLY A 282 18.47 3.33 2.77
N ALA A 283 19.12 4.25 2.05
CA ALA A 283 18.50 4.88 0.88
C ALA A 283 18.10 3.83 -0.18
N PRO A 284 16.93 3.97 -0.85
CA PRO A 284 16.07 5.15 -0.87
C PRO A 284 14.97 5.18 0.21
N TRP A 285 15.00 4.28 1.19
CA TRP A 285 14.03 4.23 2.28
C TRP A 285 14.27 5.36 3.27
N SER A 286 13.20 6.00 3.73
CA SER A 286 13.24 7.01 4.79
C SER A 286 12.05 6.81 5.71
N CYS A 287 12.30 6.55 6.99
CA CYS A 287 11.28 6.33 8.01
C CYS A 287 10.94 7.63 8.79
N GLY A 288 11.31 8.80 8.24
CA GLY A 288 11.15 10.09 8.92
C GLY A 288 12.20 10.32 10.00
N SER A 289 11.85 11.12 11.01
CA SER A 289 12.71 11.46 12.16
C SER A 289 12.21 10.92 13.50
N ASP A 290 10.98 10.40 13.55
CA ASP A 290 10.37 9.81 14.74
C ASP A 290 10.51 8.29 14.70
N GLY A 291 11.43 7.78 15.53
CA GLY A 291 11.72 6.35 15.69
C GLY A 291 10.65 5.56 16.46
N PHE A 292 9.44 6.09 16.61
CA PHE A 292 8.26 5.34 17.06
C PHE A 292 7.11 5.37 16.05
N GLN A 293 7.25 6.14 14.97
CA GLN A 293 6.21 6.37 13.96
C GLN A 293 6.69 6.02 12.55
N GLU A 294 7.71 5.16 12.44
CA GLU A 294 8.34 4.76 11.18
C GLU A 294 7.32 4.27 10.14
N ALA A 295 6.41 3.38 10.51
CA ALA A 295 5.40 2.83 9.60
C ALA A 295 4.36 3.86 9.15
N ASN A 296 4.18 4.96 9.88
CA ASN A 296 3.33 6.10 9.51
C ASN A 296 4.06 7.11 8.63
N ASN A 297 5.38 7.22 8.78
CA ASN A 297 6.21 8.24 8.14
C ASN A 297 6.98 7.74 6.92
N VAL A 298 7.02 6.42 6.69
CA VAL A 298 7.89 5.86 5.66
C VAL A 298 7.55 6.34 4.26
N VAL A 299 8.60 6.76 3.56
CA VAL A 299 8.60 7.05 2.14
C VAL A 299 9.74 6.31 1.46
N LYS A 300 9.63 6.13 0.15
CA LYS A 300 10.68 5.52 -0.67
C LYS A 300 10.73 6.24 -2.01
N THR A 301 11.74 7.06 -2.24
CA THR A 301 11.73 8.01 -3.37
C THR A 301 12.40 7.51 -4.65
N ALA A 302 12.74 6.21 -4.72
CA ALA A 302 13.29 5.58 -5.91
C ALA A 302 12.88 4.11 -5.98
N ALA A 303 12.94 3.52 -7.17
CA ALA A 303 12.57 2.13 -7.42
C ALA A 303 13.49 1.09 -6.77
N ALA A 304 14.78 1.39 -6.59
CA ALA A 304 15.77 0.46 -6.03
C ALA A 304 15.43 0.01 -4.59
N GLY A 305 15.90 -1.18 -4.21
CA GLY A 305 15.76 -1.68 -2.83
C GLY A 305 14.40 -2.29 -2.50
N GLY A 306 13.57 -2.65 -3.50
CA GLY A 306 12.29 -3.34 -3.34
C GLY A 306 11.09 -2.39 -3.33
N GLY A 307 10.09 -2.66 -2.48
CA GLY A 307 8.83 -1.93 -2.42
C GLY A 307 7.85 -2.55 -1.43
N VAL A 308 6.67 -2.98 -1.88
CA VAL A 308 5.64 -3.56 -1.01
C VAL A 308 5.30 -5.00 -1.40
N LEU A 309 4.76 -5.77 -0.45
CA LEU A 309 4.08 -7.03 -0.74
C LEU A 309 2.61 -6.77 -1.01
N CYS A 310 2.18 -7.12 -2.22
CA CYS A 310 0.78 -7.04 -2.62
C CYS A 310 0.12 -8.41 -2.48
N CYS A 311 -1.02 -8.47 -1.79
CA CYS A 311 -1.85 -9.63 -1.54
C CYS A 311 -3.23 -9.47 -2.20
N ARG A 312 -3.92 -10.59 -2.45
CA ARG A 312 -5.35 -10.65 -2.85
C ARG A 312 -6.01 -11.91 -2.29
#